data_AF-A0AAU8WKA1-F1
#
_entry.id   AF-A0AAU8WKA1-F1
#
_cell.length_a   1.000
_cell.length_b   1.000
_cell.length_c   1.000
_cell.angle_alpha   90.00
_cell.angle_beta   90.00
_cell.angle_gamma   90.00
#
_symmetry.space_group_name_H-M   'P 1'
#
loop_
_entity.id
_entity.type
_entity.pdbx_description
1 polymer ?
#
loop_
_entity_poly.entity_id
_entity_poly.type
_entity_poly.pdbx_seq_one_letter_code
_entity_poly.pdbx_strand_id
1 'polypeptide(L)'
;MVMRVFALTLSLLLVWLLYTLMWGKNGVMDFRAVQAEIEVQQQVNANLHLRNQEMFAEIDDLRQGLDAIEERARNELGMVKDGETFYRIIGEESR
;
A
#
# COMPACT_ATOMS: atom_id res chain seq x y z
N MET A 1 -8.12 12.41 64.15
CA MET A 1 -7.16 11.39 63.65
C MET A 1 -7.71 10.60 62.46
N VAL A 2 -8.94 10.05 62.57
CA VAL A 2 -9.62 9.26 61.53
C VAL A 2 -9.71 9.94 60.15
N MET A 3 -10.10 11.22 60.07
CA MET A 3 -10.16 11.94 58.78
C MET A 3 -8.80 12.07 58.08
N ARG A 4 -7.70 12.22 58.83
CA ARG A 4 -6.35 12.33 58.24
C ARG A 4 -5.88 10.99 57.69
N VAL A 5 -6.21 9.89 58.37
CA VAL A 5 -5.89 8.53 57.90
C VAL A 5 -6.65 8.20 56.63
N PHE A 6 -7.94 8.55 56.56
CA PHE A 6 -8.76 8.35 55.36
C PHE A 6 -8.27 9.17 54.16
N ALA A 7 -7.89 10.43 54.39
CA ALA A 7 -7.31 11.26 53.34
C ALA A 7 -5.97 10.70 52.82
N LEU A 8 -5.13 10.18 53.73
CA LEU A 8 -3.85 9.57 53.36
C LEU A 8 -4.04 8.29 52.54
N THR A 9 -4.96 7.39 52.94
CA THR A 9 -5.23 6.17 52.18
C THR A 9 -5.78 6.48 50.79
N LEU A 10 -6.70 7.45 50.68
CA LEU A 10 -7.25 7.86 49.39
C LEU A 10 -6.18 8.49 48.48
N SER A 11 -5.31 9.33 49.05
CA SER A 11 -4.20 9.94 48.30
C SER A 11 -3.21 8.88 47.81
N LEU A 12 -2.93 7.85 48.61
CA LEU A 12 -2.00 6.78 48.25
C LEU A 12 -2.57 5.91 47.12
N LEU A 13 -3.87 5.62 47.18
CA LEU A 13 -4.60 4.90 46.13
C LEU A 13 -4.63 5.71 44.83
N LEU A 14 -4.84 7.04 44.92
CA LEU A 14 -4.82 7.93 43.78
C LEU A 14 -3.43 7.99 43.12
N VAL A 15 -2.36 8.12 43.90
CA VAL A 15 -0.98 8.08 43.40
C VAL A 15 -0.67 6.74 42.74
N TRP A 16 -1.12 5.63 43.33
CA TRP A 16 -0.95 4.30 42.73
C TRP A 16 -1.66 4.22 41.37
N LEU A 17 -2.91 4.66 41.27
CA LEU A 17 -3.66 4.65 40.00
C LEU A 17 -2.98 5.51 38.93
N LEU A 18 -2.50 6.70 39.28
CA LEU A 18 -1.76 7.57 38.38
C LEU A 18 -0.46 6.91 37.91
N TYR A 19 0.26 6.23 38.82
CA TYR A 19 1.46 5.48 38.49
C TYR A 19 1.16 4.32 37.53
N THR A 20 0.10 3.54 37.77
CA THR A 20 -0.26 2.43 36.87
C THR A 20 -0.71 2.93 35.51
N LEU A 21 -1.34 4.10 35.42
CA LEU A 21 -1.79 4.67 34.16
C LEU A 21 -0.61 5.20 33.33
N MET A 22 0.42 5.75 33.99
CA MET A 22 1.60 6.30 33.33
C MET A 22 2.61 5.20 32.96
N TRP A 23 2.84 4.23 33.83
CA TRP A 23 3.90 3.20 33.71
C TRP A 23 3.38 1.76 33.55
N GLY A 24 2.06 1.54 33.51
CA GLY A 24 1.49 0.21 33.30
C GLY A 24 1.68 -0.28 31.87
N LYS A 25 1.55 -1.60 31.68
CA LYS A 25 1.74 -2.35 30.40
C LYS A 25 0.83 -1.95 29.21
N ASN A 26 0.10 -0.85 29.30
CA ASN A 26 -0.68 -0.22 28.23
C ASN A 26 -0.74 1.31 28.46
N GLY A 27 0.30 1.86 29.09
CA GLY A 27 0.35 3.26 29.49
C GLY A 27 0.52 4.19 28.29
N VAL A 28 0.33 5.49 28.53
CA VAL A 28 0.41 6.55 27.51
C VAL A 28 1.76 6.55 26.77
N MET A 29 2.82 6.05 27.40
CA MET A 29 4.16 6.00 26.81
C MET A 29 4.29 4.93 25.73
N ASP A 30 3.78 3.72 25.95
CA ASP A 30 3.79 2.64 24.95
C ASP A 30 2.89 2.99 23.77
N PHE A 31 1.72 3.59 24.04
CA PHE A 31 0.81 4.05 22.99
C PHE A 31 1.48 5.10 22.07
N ARG A 32 2.24 6.04 22.63
CA ARG A 32 2.96 7.05 21.84
C ARG A 32 4.09 6.45 21.00
N ALA A 33 4.79 5.44 21.53
CA ALA A 33 5.85 4.75 20.80
C ALA A 33 5.29 3.97 19.59
N VAL A 34 4.22 3.21 19.81
CA VAL A 34 3.54 2.45 18.75
C VAL A 34 2.91 3.39 17.72
N GLN A 35 2.32 4.51 18.15
CA GLN A 35 1.75 5.51 17.24
C GLN A 35 2.82 6.13 16.32
N ALA A 36 4.01 6.43 16.85
CA ALA A 36 5.12 6.95 16.05
C ALA A 36 5.63 5.92 15.04
N GLU A 37 5.67 4.63 15.40
CA GLU A 37 6.06 3.56 14.49
C GLU A 37 5.03 3.36 13.36
N ILE A 38 3.73 3.48 13.68
CA ILE A 38 2.64 3.44 12.69
C ILE A 38 2.79 4.59 11.69
N GLU A 39 3.08 5.80 12.14
CA GLU A 39 3.25 6.96 11.25
C GLU A 39 4.42 6.78 10.28
N VAL A 40 5.56 6.29 10.76
CA VAL A 40 6.72 5.97 9.91
C VAL A 40 6.36 4.89 8.89
N GLN A 41 5.69 3.83 9.31
CA GLN A 41 5.32 2.73 8.42
C GLN A 41 4.29 3.17 7.36
N GLN A 42 3.35 4.05 7.72
CA GLN A 42 2.41 4.64 6.77
C GLN A 42 3.12 5.48 5.71
N GLN A 43 4.12 6.26 6.09
CA GLN A 43 4.90 7.07 5.15
C GLN A 43 5.70 6.19 4.17
N VAL A 44 6.33 5.12 4.67
CA VAL A 44 7.03 4.14 3.83
C VAL A 44 6.07 3.46 2.86
N ASN A 45 4.93 2.99 3.34
CA ASN A 45 3.91 2.34 2.50
C ASN A 45 3.37 3.29 1.42
N ALA A 46 3.12 4.56 1.75
CA ALA A 46 2.68 5.56 0.78
C ALA A 46 3.70 5.75 -0.35
N ASN A 47 5.00 5.80 -0.02
CA ASN A 47 6.05 5.92 -1.03
C ASN A 47 6.15 4.67 -1.93
N LEU A 48 6.05 3.47 -1.33
CA LEU A 48 6.03 2.22 -2.09
C LEU A 48 4.81 2.12 -3.01
N HIS A 49 3.64 2.55 -2.56
CA HIS A 49 2.45 2.60 -3.40
C HIS A 49 2.61 3.53 -4.59
N LEU A 50 3.21 4.70 -4.42
CA LEU A 50 3.49 5.63 -5.53
C LEU A 50 4.45 5.02 -6.55
N ARG A 51 5.57 4.43 -6.12
CA ARG A 51 6.51 3.75 -7.04
C ARG A 51 5.86 2.58 -7.77
N ASN A 52 5.04 1.80 -7.08
CA ASN A 52 4.32 0.70 -7.72
C ASN A 52 3.36 1.22 -8.78
N GLN A 53 2.61 2.29 -8.51
CA GLN A 53 1.71 2.90 -9.50
C GLN A 53 2.47 3.40 -10.74
N GLU A 54 3.61 4.05 -10.54
CA GLU A 54 4.49 4.50 -11.64
C GLU A 54 5.00 3.31 -12.47
N MET A 55 5.48 2.25 -11.81
CA MET A 55 5.97 1.05 -12.48
C MET A 55 4.87 0.31 -13.25
N PHE A 56 3.66 0.24 -12.70
CA PHE A 56 2.52 -0.35 -13.42
C PHE A 56 2.13 0.47 -14.65
N ALA A 57 2.18 1.80 -14.55
CA ALA A 57 1.93 2.67 -15.70
C ALA A 57 2.99 2.48 -16.80
N GLU A 58 4.27 2.36 -16.42
CA GLU A 58 5.36 2.09 -17.36
C GLU A 58 5.21 0.72 -18.03
N ILE A 59 4.84 -0.31 -17.27
CA ILE A 59 4.55 -1.64 -17.84
C ILE A 59 3.39 -1.56 -18.83
N ASP A 60 2.33 -0.81 -18.53
CA ASP A 60 1.17 -0.68 -19.41
C ASP A 60 1.54 0.05 -20.71
N ASP A 61 2.30 1.15 -20.61
CA ASP A 61 2.80 1.91 -21.76
C ASP A 61 3.70 1.05 -22.67
N LEU A 62 4.63 0.29 -22.06
CA LEU A 62 5.49 -0.64 -22.80
C LEU A 62 4.69 -1.72 -23.52
N ARG A 63 3.64 -2.27 -22.89
CA ARG A 63 2.79 -3.29 -23.53
C ARG A 63 1.99 -2.71 -24.68
N GLN A 64 1.37 -1.54 -24.49
CA GLN A 64 0.64 -0.85 -25.55
C GLN A 64 1.55 -0.51 -26.74
N GLY A 65 2.78 -0.06 -26.47
CA GLY A 65 3.78 0.21 -27.50
C GLY A 65 4.18 -1.05 -28.29
N LEU A 66 4.37 -2.18 -27.61
CA LEU A 66 4.67 -3.46 -28.25
C LEU A 66 3.51 -3.98 -29.09
N ASP A 67 2.28 -3.88 -28.58
CA ASP A 67 1.07 -4.30 -29.29
C ASP A 67 0.87 -3.47 -30.57
N ALA A 68 1.11 -2.16 -30.51
CA ALA A 68 1.04 -1.27 -31.68
C ALA A 68 2.11 -1.62 -32.75
N ILE A 69 3.32 -1.99 -32.31
CA ILE A 69 4.38 -2.45 -33.23
C ILE A 69 4.02 -3.80 -33.84
N GLU A 70 3.47 -4.73 -33.06
CA GLU A 70 3.05 -6.05 -33.53
C GLU A 70 1.90 -5.94 -34.54
N GLU A 71 0.91 -5.08 -34.29
CA GLU A 71 -0.18 -4.81 -35.23
C GLU A 71 0.36 -4.25 -36.56
N ARG A 72 1.31 -3.30 -36.51
CA ARG A 72 1.95 -2.76 -37.70
C ARG A 72 2.74 -3.83 -38.46
N ALA A 73 3.52 -4.65 -37.77
CA ALA A 73 4.29 -5.73 -38.39
C ALA A 73 3.40 -6.78 -39.06
N ARG A 74 2.27 -7.13 -38.43
CA ARG A 74 1.28 -8.08 -38.98
C ARG A 74 0.52 -7.50 -40.17
N ASN A 75 0.04 -6.25 -40.06
CA ASN A 75 -0.83 -5.64 -41.07
C ASN A 75 -0.06 -5.07 -42.28
N GLU A 76 1.08 -4.40 -42.06
CA GLU A 76 1.84 -3.76 -43.14
C GLU A 76 2.89 -4.69 -43.75
N LEU A 77 3.59 -5.46 -42.91
CA LEU A 77 4.71 -6.30 -43.36
C LEU A 77 4.34 -7.77 -43.55
N GLY A 78 3.13 -8.18 -43.14
CA GLY A 78 2.68 -9.57 -43.22
C GLY A 78 3.53 -10.52 -42.37
N MET A 79 4.22 -10.00 -41.34
CA MET A 79 5.07 -10.80 -40.48
C MET A 79 4.22 -11.70 -39.57
N VAL A 80 4.65 -12.94 -39.40
CA VAL A 80 3.97 -13.98 -38.60
C VAL A 80 5.01 -14.64 -37.71
N LYS A 81 4.66 -15.01 -36.47
CA LYS A 81 5.61 -15.72 -35.59
C LYS A 81 5.85 -17.15 -36.08
N ASP A 82 7.00 -17.70 -35.72
CA ASP A 82 7.38 -19.05 -36.09
C ASP A 82 6.42 -20.08 -35.44
N GLY A 83 5.80 -20.94 -36.25
CA GLY A 83 4.78 -21.90 -35.82
C GLY A 83 3.34 -21.35 -35.70
N GLU A 84 3.07 -20.12 -36.12
CA GLU A 84 1.74 -19.50 -36.09
C GLU A 84 1.00 -19.62 -37.44
N THR A 85 -0.27 -20.00 -37.43
CA THR A 85 -1.14 -20.04 -38.61
C THR A 85 -1.99 -18.78 -38.70
N PHE A 86 -1.66 -17.87 -39.62
CA PHE A 86 -2.35 -16.60 -39.80
C PHE A 86 -3.43 -16.66 -40.89
N TYR A 87 -4.68 -16.32 -40.54
CA TYR A 87 -5.80 -16.28 -41.48
C TYR A 87 -6.15 -14.83 -41.80
N ARG A 88 -5.96 -14.41 -43.05
CA ARG A 88 -6.39 -13.10 -43.54
C ARG A 88 -7.70 -13.24 -44.32
N ILE A 89 -8.79 -12.81 -43.72
CA ILE A 89 -10.10 -12.79 -44.38
C ILE A 89 -10.14 -11.55 -45.28
N ILE A 90 -9.98 -11.75 -46.58
CA ILE A 90 -10.20 -10.70 -47.58
C ILE A 90 -11.68 -10.81 -47.95
N GLY A 91 -12.48 -9.81 -47.58
CA GLY A 91 -13.88 -9.77 -47.99
C GLY A 91 -13.97 -9.78 -49.52
N GLU A 92 -14.86 -10.60 -50.08
CA GLU A 92 -15.10 -10.57 -51.52
C GLU A 92 -15.52 -9.15 -51.92
N GLU A 93 -14.72 -8.54 -52.80
CA GLU A 93 -15.03 -7.27 -53.41
C GLU A 93 -16.32 -7.44 -54.21
N SER A 94 -17.44 -7.05 -53.59
CA SER A 94 -18.75 -6.93 -54.21
C SER A 94 -18.62 -5.92 -55.36
N ARG A 95 -18.32 -6.42 -56.56
CA ARG A 95 -18.40 -5.69 -57.83
C ARG A 95 -19.77 -5.05 -58.05
#